data_AF-R7M081-F1
#
_entry.id   AF-R7M081-F1
#
_cell.length_a   1.000
_cell.length_b   1.000
_cell.length_c   1.000
_cell.angle_alpha   90.00
_cell.angle_beta   90.00
_cell.angle_gamma   90.00
#
_symmetry.space_group_name_H-M   'P 1'
#
loop_
_entity.id
_entity.type
_entity.pdbx_description
1 polymer ?
#
loop_
_entity_poly.entity_id
_entity_poly.type
_entity_poly.pdbx_seq_one_letter_code
_entity_poly.pdbx_strand_id
1 'polypeptide(L)'
;MDLEAEEDLAASQKRGWETFRELVDQMEPEGTILCVSHGGLIRLLVCQILGFPIDNMWRMSLANTAFVQVVQTADYGFRVDKLNDMGML
;
A
#
# COMPACT_ATOMS: atom_id res chain seq x y z
N MET A 1 -30.07 0.29 -2.75
CA MET A 1 -29.29 0.03 -3.98
C MET A 1 -28.46 -1.18 -3.64
N ASP A 2 -28.89 -2.34 -4.08
CA ASP A 2 -28.17 -3.60 -3.87
C ASP A 2 -27.04 -3.59 -4.90
N LEU A 3 -25.83 -3.27 -4.47
CA LEU A 3 -24.66 -3.30 -5.34
C LEU A 3 -24.18 -4.75 -5.37
N GLU A 4 -24.53 -5.50 -6.42
CA GLU A 4 -24.12 -6.91 -6.66
C GLU A 4 -22.59 -7.14 -6.73
N ALA A 5 -21.76 -6.13 -6.41
CA ALA A 5 -20.31 -6.17 -6.51
C ALA A 5 -19.65 -5.44 -5.32
N GLU A 6 -20.00 -5.81 -4.09
CA GLU A 6 -19.22 -5.39 -2.93
C GLU A 6 -17.91 -6.19 -2.87
N GLU A 7 -16.78 -5.53 -3.10
CA GLU A 7 -15.46 -6.09 -2.78
C GLU A 7 -15.19 -5.85 -1.29
N ASP A 8 -14.92 -6.92 -0.54
CA ASP A 8 -14.53 -6.80 0.86
C ASP A 8 -13.06 -6.38 1.03
N LEU A 9 -12.67 -6.01 2.26
CA LEU A 9 -11.31 -5.53 2.56
C LEU A 9 -10.22 -6.57 2.23
N ALA A 10 -10.50 -7.86 2.41
CA ALA A 10 -9.53 -8.92 2.17
C ALA A 10 -9.35 -9.15 0.66
N ALA A 11 -10.43 -9.13 -0.11
CA ALA A 11 -10.40 -9.16 -1.56
C ALA A 11 -9.67 -7.94 -2.14
N SER A 12 -9.96 -6.73 -1.65
CA SER A 12 -9.25 -5.51 -2.05
C SER A 12 -7.76 -5.57 -1.71
N GLN A 13 -7.38 -6.05 -0.51
CA GLN A 13 -5.98 -6.18 -0.12
C GLN A 13 -5.25 -7.19 -1.01
N LYS A 14 -5.86 -8.35 -1.27
CA LYS A 14 -5.29 -9.39 -2.13
C LYS A 14 -5.06 -8.86 -3.55
N ARG A 15 -6.08 -8.28 -4.17
CA ARG A 15 -5.99 -7.73 -5.53
C ARG A 15 -4.96 -6.61 -5.60
N GLY A 16 -4.96 -5.69 -4.63
CA GLY A 16 -3.97 -4.62 -4.55
C GLY A 16 -2.56 -5.14 -4.38
N TRP A 17 -2.37 -6.20 -3.59
CA TRP A 17 -1.07 -6.83 -3.36
C TRP A 17 -0.52 -7.51 -4.61
N GLU A 18 -1.36 -8.22 -5.35
CA GLU A 18 -0.99 -8.85 -6.62
C GLU A 18 -0.50 -7.79 -7.62
N THR A 19 -1.26 -6.72 -7.83
CA THR A 19 -0.84 -5.60 -8.70
C THR A 19 0.43 -4.91 -8.19
N PHE A 20 0.56 -4.68 -6.88
CA PHE A 20 1.77 -4.07 -6.31
C PHE A 20 3.01 -4.92 -6.59
N ARG A 21 2.92 -6.25 -6.40
CA ARG A 21 4.01 -7.19 -6.68
C ARG A 21 4.39 -7.23 -8.16
N GLU A 22 3.39 -7.26 -9.05
CA GLU A 22 3.62 -7.20 -10.50
C GLU A 22 4.36 -5.92 -10.92
N LEU A 23 4.00 -4.77 -10.36
CA LEU A 23 4.68 -3.50 -10.63
C LEU A 23 6.14 -3.53 -10.14
N VAL A 24 6.37 -4.05 -8.94
CA VAL A 24 7.73 -4.19 -8.39
C VAL A 24 8.58 -5.13 -9.23
N ASP A 25 8.02 -6.27 -9.66
CA ASP A 25 8.75 -7.27 -10.45
C ASP A 25 9.07 -6.78 -11.88
N GLN A 26 8.38 -5.74 -12.37
CA GLN A 26 8.65 -5.05 -13.64
C GLN A 26 9.56 -3.82 -13.48
N MET A 27 9.97 -3.48 -12.26
CA MET A 27 10.79 -2.31 -11.99
C MET A 27 12.24 -2.55 -12.44
N GLU A 28 12.83 -1.55 -13.11
CA GLU A 28 14.27 -1.56 -13.39
C GLU A 28 15.09 -1.61 -12.10
N PRO A 29 16.30 -2.20 -12.10
CA PRO A 29 17.20 -2.13 -10.97
C PRO A 29 17.43 -0.68 -10.53
N GLU A 30 17.32 -0.41 -9.23
CA GLU A 30 17.40 0.96 -8.65
C GLU A 30 16.31 1.93 -9.11
N GLY A 31 15.28 1.43 -9.81
CA GLY A 31 14.13 2.21 -10.24
C GLY A 31 13.27 2.68 -9.08
N THR A 32 12.40 3.66 -9.38
CA THR A 32 11.37 4.13 -8.44
C THR A 32 10.04 4.21 -9.17
N ILE A 33 9.00 3.62 -8.58
CA ILE A 33 7.63 3.65 -9.09
C ILE A 33 6.78 4.54 -8.18
N LEU A 34 5.96 5.39 -8.78
CA LEU A 34 4.92 6.15 -8.08
C LEU A 34 3.55 5.51 -8.34
N CYS A 35 2.92 4.98 -7.30
CA CYS A 35 1.56 4.45 -7.37
C CYS A 35 0.57 5.47 -6.77
N VAL A 36 -0.46 5.84 -7.53
CA VAL A 36 -1.53 6.72 -7.05
C VAL A 36 -2.79 5.88 -6.79
N SER A 37 -3.36 6.02 -5.59
CA SER A 37 -4.54 5.27 -5.17
C SER A 37 -5.32 6.01 -4.08
N HIS A 38 -6.27 5.31 -3.45
CA HIS A 38 -7.08 5.80 -2.34
C HIS A 38 -6.54 5.33 -1.00
N GLY A 39 -6.77 6.12 0.05
CA GLY A 39 -6.18 5.85 1.37
C GLY A 39 -6.59 4.53 2.01
N GLY A 40 -7.77 3.99 1.68
CA GLY A 40 -8.18 2.65 2.13
C GLY A 40 -7.24 1.56 1.62
N LEU A 41 -7.03 1.51 0.31
CA LEU A 41 -6.15 0.51 -0.31
C LEU A 41 -4.69 0.69 0.11
N ILE A 42 -4.21 1.93 0.23
CA ILE A 42 -2.84 2.20 0.69
C ILE A 42 -2.62 1.64 2.11
N ARG A 43 -3.56 1.85 3.03
CA ARG A 43 -3.45 1.30 4.40
C ARG A 43 -3.52 -0.23 4.43
N LEU A 44 -4.34 -0.84 3.55
CA LEU A 44 -4.38 -2.30 3.39
C LEU A 44 -3.03 -2.84 2.92
N LEU A 45 -2.39 -2.19 1.95
CA LEU A 45 -1.04 -2.55 1.49
C LEU A 45 0.00 -2.37 2.59
N VAL A 46 -0.08 -1.31 3.39
CA VAL A 46 0.82 -1.13 4.55
C VAL A 46 0.66 -2.26 5.56
N CYS A 47 -0.57 -2.69 5.85
CA CYS A 47 -0.79 -3.85 6.74
C CYS A 47 -0.16 -5.12 6.14
N GLN A 48 -0.34 -5.36 4.84
CA GLN A 48 0.25 -6.50 4.15
C GLN A 48 1.79 -6.49 4.20
N ILE A 49 2.40 -5.34 3.93
CA ILE A 49 3.86 -5.15 3.95
C ILE A 49 4.44 -5.36 5.35
N LEU A 50 3.77 -4.86 6.39
CA LEU A 50 4.23 -4.97 7.78
C LEU A 50 3.82 -6.27 8.48
N GLY A 51 3.05 -7.14 7.80
CA GLY A 51 2.51 -8.37 8.40
C GLY A 51 1.49 -8.12 9.51
N PHE A 52 0.78 -6.99 9.47
CA PHE A 52 -0.25 -6.64 10.45
C PHE A 52 -1.62 -7.21 10.05
N PRO A 53 -2.49 -7.53 11.04
CA PRO A 53 -3.89 -7.82 10.77
C PRO A 53 -4.57 -6.66 10.01
N ILE A 54 -5.49 -6.99 9.09
CA ILE A 54 -6.18 -6.00 8.25
C ILE A 54 -6.82 -4.86 9.06
N ASP A 55 -7.41 -5.16 10.21
CA ASP A 55 -8.08 -4.17 11.06
C ASP A 55 -7.14 -3.06 11.59
N ASN A 56 -5.83 -3.29 11.59
CA ASN A 56 -4.86 -2.24 11.92
C ASN A 56 -4.89 -1.09 10.91
N MET A 57 -5.49 -1.26 9.73
CA MET A 57 -5.67 -0.18 8.75
C MET A 57 -6.35 1.05 9.38
N TRP A 58 -7.31 0.83 10.28
CA TRP A 58 -8.08 1.90 10.92
C TRP A 58 -7.29 2.68 11.97
N ARG A 59 -6.10 2.18 12.36
CA ARG A 59 -5.20 2.84 13.31
C ARG A 59 -4.19 3.77 12.63
N MET A 60 -4.25 3.90 11.31
CA MET A 60 -3.31 4.71 10.53
C MET A 60 -4.02 5.89 9.88
N SER A 61 -3.55 7.10 10.16
CA SER A 61 -3.95 8.29 9.39
C SER A 61 -3.23 8.33 8.05
N LEU A 62 -3.93 8.82 7.03
CA LEU A 62 -3.37 9.13 5.72
C LEU A 62 -4.16 10.30 5.17
N ALA A 63 -3.53 11.47 5.15
CA ALA A 63 -4.10 12.69 4.61
C ALA A 63 -4.12 12.64 3.08
N ASN A 64 -4.99 13.43 2.47
CA ASN A 64 -5.00 13.56 1.02
C ASN A 64 -3.64 14.06 0.55
N THR A 65 -3.13 13.47 -0.53
CA THR A 65 -1.80 13.77 -1.12
C THR A 65 -0.58 13.41 -0.25
N ALA A 66 -0.78 12.91 0.97
CA ALA A 66 0.30 12.27 1.73
C ALA A 66 0.74 10.99 1.04
N PHE A 67 2.02 10.65 1.15
CA PHE A 67 2.56 9.42 0.58
C PHE A 67 3.05 8.45 1.67
N VAL A 68 3.15 7.20 1.25
CA VAL A 68 3.85 6.14 1.97
C VAL A 68 5.07 5.77 1.16
N GLN A 69 6.25 5.83 1.77
CA GLN A 69 7.49 5.38 1.13
C GLN A 69 7.75 3.93 1.52
N VAL A 70 7.91 3.08 0.52
CA VAL A 70 8.28 1.68 0.69
C VAL A 70 9.61 1.46 -0.03
N VAL A 71 10.56 0.83 0.66
CA VAL A 71 11.85 0.42 0.11
C VAL A 71 11.97 -1.10 0.16
N GLN A 72 12.58 -1.70 -0.85
CA GLN A 72 12.89 -3.13 -0.84
C GLN A 72 14.39 -3.31 -0.59
N THR A 73 14.72 -4.19 0.35
CA THR A 73 16.09 -4.56 0.69
C THR A 73 16.25 -6.07 0.55
N ALA A 74 17.48 -6.53 0.24
CA ALA A 74 17.76 -7.96 0.13
C ALA A 74 17.56 -8.70 1.47
N ASP A 75 17.92 -8.05 2.58
CA ASP A 75 17.92 -8.68 3.91
C ASP A 75 16.54 -8.73 4.58
N TYR A 76 15.67 -7.75 4.30
CA TYR A 76 14.40 -7.59 5.02
C TYR A 76 13.16 -7.57 4.11
N GLY A 77 13.33 -7.69 2.79
CA GLY A 77 12.22 -7.50 1.86
C GLY A 77 11.72 -6.06 1.87
N PHE A 78 10.39 -5.88 1.90
CA PHE A 78 9.77 -4.55 1.91
C PHE A 78 9.79 -3.92 3.31
N ARG A 79 10.12 -2.64 3.37
CA ARG A 79 10.09 -1.81 4.57
C ARG A 79 9.35 -0.50 4.30
N VAL A 80 8.51 -0.07 5.24
CA VAL A 80 7.85 1.24 5.19
C VAL A 80 8.75 2.25 5.89
N ASP A 81 9.33 3.18 5.13
CA ASP A 81 10.25 4.21 5.64
C ASP A 81 9.52 5.47 6.07
N LYS A 82 8.42 5.79 5.39
CA LYS A 82 7.59 6.96 5.67
C LYS A 82 6.13 6.56 5.58
N LEU A 83 5.33 7.07 6.51
CA LEU A 83 3.89 6.90 6.54
C LEU A 83 3.26 8.27 6.73
N ASN A 84 2.30 8.62 5.86
CA ASN A 84 1.55 9.88 5.95
C ASN A 84 2.45 11.13 5.90
N ASP A 85 3.48 11.10 5.04
CA ASP A 85 4.37 12.23 4.82
C ASP A 85 3.76 13.15 3.76
N MET A 86 3.65 14.45 4.08
CA MET A 86 3.08 15.49 3.21
C MET A 86 4.16 16.20 2.38
N GLY A 87 5.43 15.84 2.53
CA GLY A 87 6.54 16.53 1.90
C GLY A 87 6.65 17.98 2.40
N MET A 88 6.61 18.93 1.47
CA MET A 88 6.66 20.37 1.80
C MET A 88 5.29 21.06 1.82
N LEU A 89 4.19 20.29 1.83
CA LEU A 89 2.85 20.83 2.03
C LEU A 89 2.60 21.24 3.48
#